data_AF-A0A3N5KNU8-F1
#
_entry.id   AF-A0A3N5KNU8-F1
#
_cell.length_a   1.000
_cell.length_b   1.000
_cell.length_c   1.000
_cell.angle_alpha   90.00
_cell.angle_beta   90.00
_cell.angle_gamma   90.00
#
_symmetry.space_group_name_H-M   'P 1'
#
loop_
_entity.id
_entity.type
_entity.pdbx_description
1 polymer ?
#
loop_
_entity_poly.entity_id
_entity_poly.type
_entity_poly.pdbx_seq_one_letter_code
_entity_poly.pdbx_strand_id
1 'polypeptide(L)'
;GELLAAWRAGRSALLDELAVVDPKLRVPWYGPPMSAMSFATARLMETWAHGQDVVDAVGAVRPATDRLRHVAHIGVRARPFSYATNAREVPSGEVRVELVAPSGAIWEWNDSTTDVVRGDALDFCLVVTQRRHLADTQLVVEGPLASDWMEIAQAFAGPPGEGRQPGQFTADR
;
A
#
# COMPACT_ATOMS: atom_id res chain seq x y z
N GLY A 1 9.14 -17.09 22.91
CA GLY A 1 10.33 -16.23 23.08
C GLY A 1 11.20 -16.20 21.83
N GLU A 2 11.54 -17.37 21.29
CA GLU A 2 12.47 -17.55 20.18
C GLU A 2 12.05 -16.85 18.87
N LEU A 3 10.79 -16.97 18.45
CA LEU A 3 10.30 -16.33 17.22
C LEU A 3 10.39 -14.80 17.25
N LEU A 4 10.07 -14.17 18.39
CA LEU A 4 10.18 -12.72 18.55
C LEU A 4 11.64 -12.26 18.52
N ALA A 5 12.54 -13.02 19.15
CA ALA A 5 13.97 -12.73 19.12
C ALA A 5 14.52 -12.85 17.69
N ALA A 6 14.17 -13.93 16.97
CA ALA A 6 14.57 -14.13 15.59
C ALA A 6 14.05 -13.02 14.65
N TRP A 7 12.78 -12.62 14.80
CA TRP A 7 12.22 -11.52 14.02
C TRP A 7 12.94 -10.19 14.28
N ARG A 8 13.25 -9.87 15.56
CA ARG A 8 14.00 -8.67 15.92
C ARG A 8 15.42 -8.68 15.35
N ALA A 9 16.11 -9.82 15.43
CA ALA A 9 17.45 -9.99 14.88
C ALA A 9 17.45 -9.81 13.35
N GLY A 10 16.51 -10.48 12.65
CA GLY A 10 16.36 -10.36 11.20
C GLY A 10 16.02 -8.94 10.76
N ARG A 11 15.14 -8.24 11.50
CA ARG A 11 14.83 -6.82 11.24
C ARG A 11 16.07 -5.94 11.38
N SER A 12 16.85 -6.11 12.46
CA SER A 12 18.07 -5.32 12.67
C SER A 12 19.08 -5.56 11.56
N ALA A 13 19.39 -6.83 11.25
CA ALA A 13 20.31 -7.16 10.16
C ALA A 13 19.87 -6.58 8.81
N LEU A 14 18.57 -6.65 8.50
CA LEU A 14 18.02 -6.05 7.28
C LEU A 14 18.23 -4.52 7.25
N LEU A 15 17.97 -3.84 8.36
CA LEU A 15 18.14 -2.39 8.43
C LEU A 15 19.61 -1.97 8.29
N ASP A 16 20.52 -2.72 8.92
CA ASP A 16 21.96 -2.45 8.85
C ASP A 16 22.48 -2.56 7.40
N GLU A 17 22.07 -3.59 6.66
CA GLU A 17 22.43 -3.76 5.24
C GLU A 17 21.80 -2.69 4.34
N LEU A 18 20.50 -2.40 4.55
CA LEU A 18 19.80 -1.36 3.77
C LEU A 18 20.36 0.05 3.98
N ALA A 19 21.01 0.30 5.13
CA ALA A 19 21.61 1.60 5.42
C ALA A 19 22.88 1.89 4.60
N VAL A 20 23.57 0.86 4.11
CA VAL A 20 24.87 1.01 3.44
C VAL A 20 24.88 0.58 1.98
N VAL A 21 23.90 -0.22 1.55
CA VAL A 21 23.79 -0.69 0.16
C VAL A 21 23.51 0.45 -0.82
N ASP A 22 24.03 0.35 -2.05
CA ASP A 22 23.64 1.27 -3.13
C ASP A 22 22.12 1.23 -3.32
N PRO A 23 21.40 2.37 -3.16
CA PRO A 23 19.96 2.42 -3.34
C PRO A 23 19.46 1.96 -4.71
N LYS A 24 20.32 1.98 -5.74
CA LYS A 24 20.04 1.54 -7.11
C LYS A 24 20.34 0.06 -7.36
N LEU A 25 21.02 -0.63 -6.43
CA LEU A 25 21.34 -2.05 -6.57
C LEU A 25 20.08 -2.86 -6.85
N ARG A 26 20.15 -3.77 -7.82
CA ARG A 26 19.02 -4.61 -8.21
C ARG A 26 18.96 -5.86 -7.33
N VAL A 27 17.92 -5.94 -6.51
CA VAL A 27 17.60 -7.05 -5.64
C VAL A 27 16.70 -8.04 -6.39
N PRO A 28 17.06 -9.34 -6.47
CA PRO A 28 16.18 -10.38 -7.00
C PRO A 28 14.85 -10.40 -6.24
N TRP A 29 13.74 -10.53 -6.98
CA TRP A 29 12.39 -10.46 -6.42
C TRP A 29 11.46 -11.46 -7.10
N TYR A 30 10.30 -11.74 -6.49
CA TYR A 30 9.28 -12.64 -7.07
C TYR A 30 8.69 -12.10 -8.39
N GLY A 31 8.77 -10.78 -8.61
CA GLY A 31 8.47 -10.13 -9.88
C GLY A 31 9.73 -9.65 -10.60
N PRO A 32 9.66 -8.59 -11.43
CA PRO A 32 10.86 -7.94 -11.93
C PRO A 32 11.79 -7.59 -10.75
N PRO A 33 13.12 -7.68 -10.91
CA PRO A 33 14.05 -7.20 -9.89
C PRO A 33 13.66 -5.79 -9.44
N MET A 34 13.97 -5.42 -8.21
CA MET A 34 13.67 -4.08 -7.69
C MET A 34 14.96 -3.38 -7.27
N SER A 35 14.98 -2.05 -7.24
CA SER A 35 16.09 -1.35 -6.59
C SER A 35 16.07 -1.62 -5.08
N ALA A 36 17.21 -1.51 -4.39
CA ALA A 36 17.28 -1.63 -2.94
C ALA A 36 16.34 -0.63 -2.24
N MET A 37 16.19 0.58 -2.79
CA MET A 37 15.24 1.57 -2.29
C MET A 37 13.76 1.13 -2.43
N SER A 38 13.39 0.58 -3.59
CA SER A 38 12.05 0.01 -3.80
C SER A 38 11.81 -1.19 -2.89
N PHE A 39 12.83 -2.03 -2.70
CA PHE A 39 12.76 -3.17 -1.79
C PHE A 39 12.53 -2.73 -0.33
N ALA A 40 13.27 -1.75 0.15
CA ALA A 40 13.10 -1.18 1.49
C ALA A 40 11.66 -0.64 1.68
N THR A 41 11.15 0.10 0.69
CA THR A 41 9.77 0.63 0.72
C THR A 41 8.73 -0.50 0.74
N ALA A 42 8.94 -1.56 -0.04
CA ALA A 42 8.07 -2.73 -0.05
C ALA A 42 8.06 -3.46 1.30
N ARG A 43 9.23 -3.68 1.91
CA ARG A 43 9.33 -4.30 3.25
C ARG A 43 8.68 -3.45 4.34
N LEU A 44 8.79 -2.11 4.25
CA LEU A 44 8.10 -1.19 5.15
C LEU A 44 6.58 -1.35 5.00
N MET A 45 6.06 -1.31 3.78
CA MET A 45 4.63 -1.47 3.53
C MET A 45 4.10 -2.81 4.03
N GLU A 46 4.81 -3.91 3.75
CA GLU A 46 4.44 -5.27 4.19
C GLU A 46 4.40 -5.38 5.71
N THR A 47 5.39 -4.81 6.39
CA THR A 47 5.42 -4.73 7.85
C THR A 47 4.25 -3.92 8.39
N TRP A 48 3.92 -2.80 7.75
CA TRP A 48 2.78 -1.96 8.15
C TRP A 48 1.44 -2.68 7.96
N ALA A 49 1.25 -3.35 6.81
CA ALA A 49 0.03 -4.04 6.43
C ALA A 49 -0.22 -5.27 7.32
N HIS A 50 0.80 -6.09 7.56
CA HIS A 50 0.69 -7.20 8.52
C HIS A 50 0.58 -6.74 9.97
N GLY A 51 1.17 -5.58 10.30
CA GLY A 51 0.89 -4.93 11.57
C GLY A 51 -0.58 -4.53 11.71
N GLN A 52 -1.26 -4.17 10.62
CA GLN A 52 -2.70 -3.91 10.66
C GLN A 52 -3.49 -5.19 10.90
N ASP A 53 -3.10 -6.31 10.28
CA ASP A 53 -3.76 -7.60 10.50
C ASP A 53 -3.75 -7.98 12.01
N VAL A 54 -2.63 -7.71 12.70
CA VAL A 54 -2.54 -7.90 14.16
C VAL A 54 -3.44 -6.94 14.92
N VAL A 55 -3.42 -5.64 14.58
CA VAL A 55 -4.26 -4.61 15.21
C VAL A 55 -5.74 -4.98 15.14
N ASP A 56 -6.20 -5.39 13.96
CA ASP A 56 -7.58 -5.82 13.74
C ASP A 56 -7.91 -7.08 14.56
N ALA A 57 -7.02 -8.07 14.58
CA ALA A 57 -7.23 -9.33 15.29
C ALA A 57 -7.34 -9.16 16.82
N VAL A 58 -6.65 -8.18 17.40
CA VAL A 58 -6.69 -7.91 18.85
C VAL A 58 -7.63 -6.76 19.22
N GLY A 59 -8.32 -6.15 18.25
CA GLY A 59 -9.21 -5.00 18.50
C GLY A 59 -8.46 -3.77 19.04
N ALA A 60 -7.18 -3.60 18.69
CA ALA A 60 -6.38 -2.46 19.12
C ALA A 60 -6.59 -1.25 18.21
N VAL A 61 -6.15 -0.08 18.68
CA VAL A 61 -6.04 1.13 17.87
C VAL A 61 -4.57 1.48 17.68
N ARG A 62 -4.16 1.65 16.41
CA ARG A 62 -2.82 2.12 16.04
C ARG A 62 -2.93 3.50 15.39
N PRO A 63 -2.50 4.58 16.07
CA PRO A 63 -2.55 5.92 15.50
C PRO A 63 -1.82 6.00 14.15
N ALA A 64 -2.48 6.58 13.16
CA ALA A 64 -1.87 6.87 11.87
C ALA A 64 -0.86 8.02 12.02
N THR A 65 0.22 7.97 11.23
CA THR A 65 1.23 9.03 11.17
C THR A 65 1.62 9.27 9.72
N ASP A 66 2.28 10.39 9.46
CA ASP A 66 2.74 10.78 8.10
C ASP A 66 3.71 9.76 7.46
N ARG A 67 4.22 8.80 8.24
CA ARG A 67 4.97 7.64 7.72
C ARG A 67 4.16 6.81 6.72
N LEU A 68 2.83 6.93 6.71
CA LEU A 68 1.95 6.36 5.68
C LEU A 68 2.29 6.82 4.27
N ARG A 69 2.97 7.97 4.10
CA ARG A 69 3.38 8.47 2.78
C ARG A 69 4.17 7.44 1.97
N HIS A 70 4.97 6.60 2.63
CA HIS A 70 5.71 5.52 1.96
C HIS A 70 4.81 4.40 1.45
N VAL A 71 3.79 4.05 2.22
CA VAL A 71 2.78 3.04 1.84
C VAL A 71 1.91 3.55 0.71
N ALA A 72 1.44 4.80 0.81
CA ALA A 72 0.69 5.46 -0.25
C ALA A 72 1.53 5.53 -1.54
N HIS A 73 2.79 5.95 -1.44
CA HIS A 73 3.66 6.07 -2.59
C HIS A 73 3.84 4.75 -3.35
N ILE A 74 4.12 3.63 -2.64
CA ILE A 74 4.23 2.33 -3.31
C ILE A 74 2.87 1.86 -3.85
N GLY A 75 1.77 2.16 -3.16
CA GLY A 75 0.42 1.90 -3.64
C GLY A 75 0.14 2.54 -5.00
N VAL A 76 0.42 3.84 -5.15
CA VAL A 76 0.29 4.56 -6.44
C VAL A 76 1.18 3.94 -7.51
N ARG A 77 2.44 3.67 -7.19
CA ARG A 77 3.41 3.09 -8.14
C ARG A 77 3.08 1.65 -8.56
N ALA A 78 2.28 0.94 -7.76
CA ALA A 78 1.86 -0.43 -8.02
C ALA A 78 0.64 -0.56 -8.92
N ARG A 79 0.04 0.54 -9.42
CA ARG A 79 -1.09 0.46 -10.37
C ARG A 79 -0.84 -0.51 -11.53
N PRO A 80 0.27 -0.43 -12.31
CA PRO A 80 0.52 -1.40 -13.39
C PRO A 80 0.63 -2.85 -12.90
N PHE A 81 1.15 -3.04 -11.68
CA PHE A 81 1.28 -4.37 -11.08
C PHE A 81 -0.09 -4.95 -10.69
N SER A 82 -1.04 -4.12 -10.24
CA SER A 82 -2.43 -4.53 -9.94
C SER A 82 -3.11 -5.14 -11.18
N TYR A 83 -2.92 -4.56 -12.36
CA TYR A 83 -3.42 -5.12 -13.62
C TYR A 83 -2.70 -6.41 -14.02
N ALA A 84 -1.38 -6.42 -13.96
CA ALA A 84 -0.57 -7.58 -14.34
C ALA A 84 -0.91 -8.82 -13.51
N THR A 85 -1.09 -8.67 -12.19
CA THR A 85 -1.45 -9.78 -11.30
C THR A 85 -2.89 -10.26 -11.47
N ASN A 86 -3.74 -9.48 -12.15
CA ASN A 86 -5.12 -9.84 -12.53
C ASN A 86 -5.23 -10.26 -14.00
N ALA A 87 -4.10 -10.46 -14.70
CA ALA A 87 -4.05 -10.78 -16.13
C ALA A 87 -4.83 -9.80 -17.02
N ARG A 88 -4.85 -8.51 -16.64
CA ARG A 88 -5.46 -7.42 -17.39
C ARG A 88 -4.38 -6.53 -18.02
N GLU A 89 -4.66 -5.97 -19.18
CA GLU A 89 -3.83 -4.91 -19.75
C GLU A 89 -3.97 -3.62 -18.94
N VAL A 90 -2.88 -2.85 -18.81
CA VAL A 90 -2.91 -1.57 -18.11
C VAL A 90 -3.56 -0.54 -19.04
N PRO A 91 -4.70 0.07 -18.68
CA PRO A 91 -5.30 1.13 -19.48
C PRO A 91 -4.36 2.34 -19.55
N SER A 92 -4.26 2.93 -20.74
CA SER A 92 -3.49 4.17 -20.95
C SER A 92 -4.13 5.34 -20.18
N GLY A 93 -3.29 6.29 -19.78
CA GLY A 93 -3.70 7.44 -18.97
C GLY A 93 -3.31 7.30 -17.50
N GLU A 94 -3.45 8.41 -16.78
CA GLU A 94 -3.04 8.55 -15.39
C GLU A 94 -4.25 8.69 -14.46
N VAL A 95 -4.06 8.29 -13.21
CA VAL A 95 -5.01 8.52 -12.12
C VAL A 95 -4.31 9.46 -11.13
N ARG A 96 -4.92 10.62 -10.85
CA ARG A 96 -4.44 11.52 -9.82
C ARG A 96 -4.83 10.98 -8.45
N VAL A 97 -3.92 11.03 -7.50
CA VAL A 97 -4.16 10.62 -6.12
C VAL A 97 -3.89 11.80 -5.21
N GLU A 98 -4.90 12.22 -4.44
CA GLU A 98 -4.86 13.39 -3.54
C GLU A 98 -5.28 12.95 -2.13
N LEU A 99 -4.32 12.84 -1.23
CA LEU A 99 -4.55 12.25 0.10
C LEU A 99 -4.33 13.26 1.22
N VAL A 100 -5.21 13.25 2.21
CA VAL A 100 -5.03 14.00 3.46
C VAL A 100 -4.18 13.16 4.40
N ALA A 101 -3.01 13.68 4.76
CA ALA A 101 -2.10 13.07 5.74
C ALA A 101 -2.71 13.09 7.14
N PRO A 102 -2.25 12.24 8.07
CA PRO A 102 -2.62 12.33 9.48
C PRO A 102 -2.31 13.70 10.12
N SER A 103 -1.30 14.42 9.62
CA SER A 103 -0.99 15.80 10.01
C SER A 103 -1.92 16.86 9.39
N GLY A 104 -2.78 16.50 8.44
CA GLY A 104 -3.58 17.41 7.62
C GLY A 104 -2.89 17.93 6.36
N ALA A 105 -1.60 17.60 6.14
CA ALA A 105 -0.91 17.94 4.91
C ALA A 105 -1.53 17.22 3.70
N ILE A 106 -1.59 17.87 2.54
CA ILE A 106 -2.06 17.24 1.30
C ILE A 106 -0.88 16.58 0.57
N TRP A 107 -1.07 15.33 0.15
CA TRP A 107 -0.11 14.60 -0.69
C TRP A 107 -0.74 14.32 -2.04
N GLU A 108 -0.05 14.71 -3.10
CA GLU A 108 -0.52 14.55 -4.47
C GLU A 108 0.45 13.70 -5.31
N TRP A 109 -0.12 12.88 -6.19
CA TRP A 109 0.59 12.15 -7.24
C TRP A 109 -0.16 12.27 -8.56
N ASN A 110 0.59 12.45 -9.65
CA ASN A 110 0.09 12.60 -11.02
C ASN A 110 -0.84 13.83 -11.19
N ASP A 111 -1.29 14.13 -12.41
CA ASP A 111 -2.00 15.39 -12.71
C ASP A 111 -3.33 15.22 -13.49
N SER A 112 -3.87 14.01 -13.55
CA SER A 112 -5.18 13.74 -14.16
C SER A 112 -6.31 14.60 -13.57
N THR A 113 -7.16 15.11 -14.45
CA THR A 113 -8.33 15.93 -14.09
C THR A 113 -9.65 15.17 -14.18
N THR A 114 -9.66 14.01 -14.84
CA THR A 114 -10.85 13.19 -15.08
C THR A 114 -10.89 11.94 -14.21
N ASP A 115 -9.72 11.45 -13.80
CA ASP A 115 -9.57 10.18 -13.06
C ASP A 115 -8.82 10.45 -11.76
N VAL A 116 -9.54 10.43 -10.64
CA VAL A 116 -9.04 10.91 -9.35
C VAL A 116 -9.46 10.00 -8.21
N VAL A 117 -8.53 9.74 -7.29
CA VAL A 117 -8.78 9.12 -5.98
C VAL A 117 -8.46 10.15 -4.90
N ARG A 118 -9.42 10.47 -4.04
CA ARG A 118 -9.25 11.43 -2.94
C ARG A 118 -9.70 10.88 -1.60
N GLY A 119 -9.11 11.35 -0.51
CA GLY A 119 -9.58 11.08 0.85
C GLY A 119 -8.44 10.90 1.85
N ASP A 120 -8.70 10.21 2.95
CA ASP A 120 -7.72 9.99 4.00
C ASP A 120 -6.58 9.08 3.53
N ALA A 121 -5.34 9.42 3.87
CA ALA A 121 -4.18 8.62 3.52
C ALA A 121 -4.24 7.21 4.14
N LEU A 122 -4.82 7.06 5.33
CA LEU A 122 -5.00 5.76 5.98
C LEU A 122 -5.91 4.86 5.14
N ASP A 123 -7.03 5.38 4.67
CA ASP A 123 -8.01 4.63 3.88
C ASP A 123 -7.40 4.14 2.58
N PHE A 124 -6.71 5.03 1.87
CA PHE A 124 -5.99 4.66 0.66
C PHE A 124 -4.99 3.54 0.93
N CYS A 125 -4.16 3.67 1.98
CA CYS A 125 -3.18 2.66 2.35
C CYS A 125 -3.83 1.32 2.69
N LEU A 126 -4.97 1.32 3.39
CA LEU A 126 -5.72 0.12 3.73
C LEU A 126 -6.31 -0.57 2.50
N VAL A 127 -6.82 0.19 1.53
CA VAL A 127 -7.41 -0.37 0.30
C VAL A 127 -6.35 -0.94 -0.62
N VAL A 128 -5.29 -0.19 -0.94
CA VAL A 128 -4.23 -0.67 -1.86
C VAL A 128 -3.42 -1.84 -1.30
N THR A 129 -3.51 -2.08 0.02
CA THR A 129 -2.94 -3.27 0.67
C THR A 129 -3.98 -4.35 0.97
N GLN A 130 -5.22 -4.23 0.49
CA GLN A 130 -6.33 -5.18 0.67
C GLN A 130 -6.66 -5.49 2.14
N ARG A 131 -6.48 -4.51 3.04
CA ARG A 131 -6.88 -4.59 4.45
C ARG A 131 -8.28 -4.04 4.69
N ARG A 132 -8.81 -3.24 3.78
CA ARG A 132 -10.20 -2.79 3.75
C ARG A 132 -10.77 -2.91 2.35
N HIS A 133 -12.09 -3.15 2.26
CA HIS A 133 -12.82 -2.99 1.01
C HIS A 133 -13.03 -1.49 0.74
N LEU A 134 -13.09 -1.07 -0.52
CA LEU A 134 -13.29 0.34 -0.88
C LEU A 134 -14.55 0.93 -0.23
N ALA A 135 -15.65 0.17 -0.23
CA ALA A 135 -16.93 0.56 0.39
C ALA A 135 -16.87 0.75 1.92
N ASP A 136 -15.80 0.31 2.58
CA ASP A 136 -15.59 0.46 4.03
C ASP A 136 -14.74 1.71 4.34
N THR A 137 -14.53 2.57 3.35
CA THR A 137 -13.70 3.78 3.45
C THR A 137 -14.45 5.02 3.00
N GLN A 138 -13.86 6.18 3.28
CA GLN A 138 -14.37 7.47 2.81
C GLN A 138 -13.64 7.95 1.54
N LEU A 139 -12.98 7.04 0.80
CA LEU A 139 -12.33 7.40 -0.45
C LEU A 139 -13.36 7.77 -1.50
N VAL A 140 -13.14 8.92 -2.14
CA VAL A 140 -13.87 9.36 -3.32
C VAL A 140 -13.08 8.92 -4.54
N VAL A 141 -13.71 8.13 -5.41
CA VAL A 141 -13.12 7.60 -6.64
C VAL A 141 -13.95 8.10 -7.82
N GLU A 142 -13.32 8.89 -8.68
CA GLU A 142 -13.95 9.53 -9.83
C GLU A 142 -13.23 9.15 -11.12
N GLY A 143 -13.98 8.84 -12.17
CA GLY A 143 -13.44 8.49 -13.48
C GLY A 143 -13.22 6.98 -13.69
N PRO A 144 -13.32 6.50 -14.94
CA PRO A 144 -13.30 5.08 -15.26
C PRO A 144 -11.96 4.39 -14.90
N LEU A 145 -10.82 5.06 -15.09
CA LEU A 145 -9.50 4.51 -14.79
C LEU A 145 -9.27 4.40 -13.28
N ALA A 146 -9.77 5.37 -12.53
CA ALA A 146 -9.67 5.35 -11.07
C ALA A 146 -10.54 4.23 -10.48
N SER A 147 -11.79 4.12 -10.93
CA SER A 147 -12.71 3.06 -10.48
C SER A 147 -12.18 1.67 -10.79
N ASP A 148 -11.80 1.41 -12.04
CA ASP A 148 -11.27 0.11 -12.47
C ASP A 148 -9.98 -0.26 -11.71
N TRP A 149 -9.07 0.70 -11.48
CA TRP A 149 -7.88 0.43 -10.68
C TRP A 149 -8.21 0.13 -9.21
N MET A 150 -9.06 0.92 -8.58
CA MET A 150 -9.37 0.77 -7.15
C MET A 150 -10.14 -0.51 -6.82
N GLU A 151 -10.82 -1.12 -7.80
CA GLU A 151 -11.42 -2.46 -7.66
C GLU A 151 -10.38 -3.58 -7.48
N ILE A 152 -9.21 -3.44 -8.10
CA ILE A 152 -8.17 -4.49 -8.14
C ILE A 152 -6.87 -4.09 -7.47
N ALA A 153 -6.86 -2.96 -6.74
CA ALA A 153 -5.65 -2.37 -6.22
C ALA A 153 -4.85 -3.36 -5.33
N GLN A 154 -3.56 -3.48 -5.63
CA GLN A 154 -2.64 -4.36 -4.91
C GLN A 154 -1.23 -3.79 -4.92
N ALA A 155 -0.69 -3.52 -3.74
CA ALA A 155 0.66 -2.98 -3.53
C ALA A 155 1.71 -4.03 -3.12
N PHE A 156 1.32 -5.28 -2.88
CA PHE A 156 2.20 -6.36 -2.40
C PHE A 156 2.38 -7.47 -3.43
N ALA A 157 3.47 -8.23 -3.31
CA ALA A 157 3.78 -9.32 -4.24
C ALA A 157 2.98 -10.59 -3.92
N GLY A 158 2.66 -11.36 -4.96
CA GLY A 158 1.87 -12.60 -4.85
C GLY A 158 0.54 -12.50 -5.62
N PRO A 159 -0.16 -13.63 -5.79
CA PRO A 159 -1.49 -13.61 -6.40
C PRO A 159 -2.47 -12.78 -5.54
N PRO A 160 -3.51 -12.19 -6.15
CA PRO A 160 -4.56 -11.54 -5.39
C PRO A 160 -5.22 -12.55 -4.45
N GLY A 161 -5.48 -12.14 -3.21
CA GLY A 161 -6.27 -12.93 -2.27
C GLY A 161 -7.76 -12.84 -2.56
N GLU A 162 -8.59 -13.45 -1.71
CA GLU A 162 -10.06 -13.33 -1.79
C GLU A 162 -10.57 -11.89 -1.55
N GLY A 163 -9.68 -10.97 -1.14
CA GLY A 163 -10.01 -9.59 -0.83
C GLY A 163 -10.77 -9.45 0.49
N ARG A 164 -11.33 -8.25 0.71
CA ARG A 164 -12.22 -7.95 1.84
C ARG A 164 -13.63 -7.76 1.32
N GLN A 165 -14.62 -8.21 2.09
CA GLN A 165 -16.02 -8.04 1.69
C GLN A 165 -16.53 -6.65 2.10
N PRO A 166 -17.42 -6.02 1.31
CA PRO A 166 -18.13 -4.82 1.75
C PRO A 166 -18.83 -5.04 3.09
N GLY A 167 -18.70 -4.09 4.01
CA GLY A 167 -19.28 -4.13 5.35
C GLY A 167 -18.51 -5.01 6.34
N GLN A 168 -17.40 -5.64 5.95
CA GLN A 168 -16.60 -6.46 6.85
C GLN A 168 -15.97 -5.61 7.96
N PHE A 169 -15.54 -4.40 7.62
CA PHE A 169 -15.01 -3.43 8.55
C PHE A 169 -15.87 -2.19 8.49
N THR A 170 -17.11 -2.30 8.98
CA THR A 170 -17.97 -1.13 9.15
C THR A 170 -17.23 -0.10 10.01
N ALA A 171 -17.32 1.17 9.59
CA ALA A 171 -16.63 2.28 10.22
C ALA A 171 -17.23 2.57 11.60
N ASP A 172 -16.82 1.82 12.61
CA ASP A 172 -16.70 2.38 13.95
C ASP A 172 -15.41 3.23 13.94
N ARG A 173 -15.50 4.45 13.40
CA ARG A 173 -14.47 5.48 13.53
C ARG A 173 -14.84 6.45 14.64
#